data_AF-A0A1F2QU71-F1
#
_entry.id   AF-A0A1F2QU71-F1
#
_cell.length_a   1.000
_cell.length_b   1.000
_cell.length_c   1.000
_cell.angle_alpha   90.00
_cell.angle_beta   90.00
_cell.angle_gamma   90.00
#
_symmetry.space_group_name_H-M   'P 1'
#
loop_
_entity.id
_entity.type
_entity.pdbx_description
1 polymer ?
#
loop_
_entity_poly.entity_id
_entity_poly.type
_entity_poly.pdbx_seq_one_letter_code
_entity_poly.pdbx_strand_id
1 'polypeptide(L)'
;RRGILVMNTPGGNAVSVAEHTFALLLALARRVPAADQSTRSGEWRKNEFAGFELKGKTLGLVGLGRIGQEVARRALVFEMQVLAHDPFVAAALARDLGVELVALDDLLARADFLSLHVTLTPETQRLLNRERLARSKRGIRILNTARGELVDEAALAEALQSGQVAGAALDVFADEPPRDSPLLKLPNVIATPHIGGSTAEAQEEVGWRIAQQVRDYLKDGVVRNAVNLPTLSAEEYRRLKPYLELAERLGAFAAQVAGPMLRVSLRYAGEVGELNTQLLRNAVLKGILARVVSEPANLVNAQTLAAERGLTIEETHVRREQSRSLGIPNTLGVTLHSNGEQFSVEGTVLHGAALRILAVDDIEIEAPLEGTIIFMRNRDVPGVIGQIGTLLGGRNINIASFALGRREQSGSMGSVGPGGGAEAVAIVRVDGVVPEPVLQALRGIPAVTFARVVEL
;
A
#
# COMPACT_ATOMS: atom_id res chain seq x y z
N ARG A 1 -3.23 7.86 10.54
CA ARG A 1 -3.91 7.79 11.87
C ARG A 1 -5.43 7.86 11.76
N ARG A 2 -6.02 8.97 11.29
CA ARG A 2 -7.50 9.12 11.16
C ARG A 2 -8.19 8.26 10.09
N GLY A 3 -7.50 7.28 9.50
CA GLY A 3 -8.07 6.38 8.49
C GLY A 3 -8.48 7.05 7.17
N ILE A 4 -7.94 8.23 6.85
CA ILE A 4 -8.27 8.96 5.62
C ILE A 4 -7.41 8.41 4.48
N LEU A 5 -8.06 7.94 3.41
CA LEU A 5 -7.38 7.53 2.17
C LEU A 5 -6.71 8.75 1.52
N VAL A 6 -5.44 8.61 1.16
CA VAL A 6 -4.66 9.63 0.45
C VAL A 6 -4.29 9.10 -0.91
N MET A 7 -4.67 9.81 -1.96
CA MET A 7 -4.38 9.47 -3.35
C MET A 7 -3.61 10.60 -4.03
N ASN A 8 -2.77 10.27 -5.00
CA ASN A 8 -2.09 11.24 -5.85
C ASN A 8 -2.33 10.94 -7.34
N THR A 9 -1.71 11.73 -8.22
CA THR A 9 -1.86 11.64 -9.68
C THR A 9 -0.50 11.54 -10.36
N PRO A 10 0.23 10.43 -10.16
CA PRO A 10 1.59 10.30 -10.64
C PRO A 10 1.62 10.43 -12.17
N GLY A 11 2.58 11.21 -12.66
CA GLY A 11 2.76 11.49 -14.08
C GLY A 11 1.71 12.40 -14.72
N GLY A 12 0.81 13.03 -13.96
CA GLY A 12 -0.10 14.07 -14.48
C GLY A 12 0.62 15.30 -15.01
N ASN A 13 1.81 15.60 -14.45
CA ASN A 13 2.66 16.70 -14.87
C ASN A 13 3.81 16.27 -15.80
N ALA A 14 3.81 15.03 -16.32
CA ALA A 14 5.00 14.47 -16.97
C ALA A 14 5.45 15.26 -18.20
N VAL A 15 4.48 15.71 -19.01
CA VAL A 15 4.72 16.51 -20.22
C VAL A 15 5.31 17.87 -19.85
N SER A 16 4.69 18.59 -18.90
CA SER A 16 5.14 19.91 -18.48
C SER A 16 6.53 19.89 -17.86
N VAL A 17 6.85 18.88 -17.04
CA VAL A 17 8.21 18.75 -16.48
C VAL A 17 9.23 18.44 -17.57
N ALA A 18 8.86 17.63 -18.57
CA ALA A 18 9.75 17.34 -19.70
C ALA A 18 10.00 18.58 -20.57
N GLU A 19 8.97 19.41 -20.80
CA GLU A 19 9.09 20.68 -21.50
C GLU A 19 9.94 21.68 -20.73
N HIS A 20 9.74 21.79 -19.41
CA HIS A 20 10.57 22.62 -18.55
C HIS A 20 12.03 22.15 -18.53
N THR A 21 12.27 20.83 -18.51
CA THR A 21 13.62 20.25 -18.65
C THR A 21 14.26 20.71 -19.95
N PHE A 22 13.53 20.67 -21.08
CA PHE A 22 14.03 21.14 -22.38
C PHE A 22 14.25 22.65 -22.43
N ALA A 23 13.37 23.43 -21.81
CA ALA A 23 13.53 24.87 -21.69
C ALA A 23 14.83 25.20 -20.94
N LEU A 24 15.07 24.55 -19.80
CA LEU A 24 16.30 24.68 -19.02
C LEU A 24 17.53 24.18 -19.78
N LEU A 25 17.43 23.09 -20.54
CA LEU A 25 18.51 22.55 -21.35
C LEU A 25 18.94 23.54 -22.43
N LEU A 26 17.99 24.11 -23.17
CA LEU A 26 18.24 25.14 -24.18
C LEU A 26 18.78 26.42 -23.54
N ALA A 27 18.21 26.85 -22.41
CA ALA A 27 18.66 28.02 -21.67
C ALA A 27 20.11 27.86 -21.20
N LEU A 28 20.49 26.67 -20.76
CA LEU A 28 21.85 26.34 -20.32
C LEU A 28 22.82 26.24 -21.49
N ALA A 29 22.42 25.63 -22.61
CA ALA A 29 23.23 25.52 -23.82
C ALA A 29 23.52 26.89 -24.46
N ARG A 30 22.59 27.85 -24.32
CA ARG A 30 22.64 29.16 -24.98
C ARG A 30 22.82 30.35 -24.04
N ARG A 31 22.95 30.10 -22.73
CA ARG A 31 23.10 31.11 -21.66
C ARG A 31 22.02 32.20 -21.70
N VAL A 32 20.79 31.81 -22.01
CA VAL A 32 19.67 32.73 -22.29
C VAL A 32 19.42 33.73 -21.14
N PRO A 33 19.33 33.31 -19.86
CA PRO A 33 19.02 34.25 -18.78
C PRO A 33 20.09 35.35 -18.61
N ALA A 34 21.37 34.98 -18.70
CA ALA A 34 22.46 35.95 -18.60
C ALA A 34 22.52 36.89 -19.80
N ALA A 35 22.24 36.39 -21.01
CA ALA A 35 22.18 37.20 -22.22
C ALA A 35 21.00 38.19 -22.22
N ASP A 36 19.81 37.76 -21.75
CA ASP A 36 18.65 38.62 -21.54
C ASP A 36 18.96 39.72 -20.51
N GLN A 37 19.54 39.36 -19.37
CA GLN A 37 19.93 40.32 -18.35
C GLN A 37 20.92 41.37 -18.87
N SER A 38 21.97 40.95 -19.57
CA SER A 38 22.98 41.85 -20.16
C SER A 38 22.35 42.79 -21.20
N THR A 39 21.45 42.29 -22.03
CA THR A 39 20.76 43.12 -23.04
C THR A 39 19.83 44.14 -22.37
N ARG A 40 19.09 43.73 -21.32
CA ARG A 40 18.22 44.61 -20.54
C ARG A 40 18.99 45.68 -19.75
N SER A 41 20.23 45.41 -19.35
CA SER A 41 21.10 46.40 -18.72
C SER A 41 21.75 47.37 -19.72
N GLY A 42 21.43 47.25 -21.01
CA GLY A 42 21.96 48.12 -22.07
C GLY A 42 23.34 47.69 -22.61
N GLU A 43 23.85 46.53 -22.20
CA GLU A 43 25.10 45.97 -22.72
C GLU A 43 24.86 45.19 -24.03
N TRP A 44 25.89 45.10 -24.88
CA TRP A 44 25.85 44.32 -26.12
C TRP A 44 27.03 43.34 -26.23
N ARG A 45 27.05 42.33 -25.36
CA ARG A 45 28.18 41.39 -25.18
C ARG A 45 28.10 40.15 -26.07
N LYS A 46 27.85 40.34 -27.37
CA LYS A 46 27.65 39.26 -28.35
C LYS A 46 28.70 38.15 -28.28
N ASN A 47 29.98 38.51 -28.16
CA ASN A 47 31.10 37.57 -28.20
C ASN A 47 31.23 36.71 -26.93
N GLU A 48 30.59 37.09 -25.83
CA GLU A 48 30.70 36.40 -24.54
C GLU A 48 29.61 35.32 -24.35
N PHE A 49 28.58 35.33 -25.18
CA PHE A 49 27.45 34.40 -25.13
C PHE A 49 27.51 33.31 -26.22
N ALA A 50 28.72 32.91 -26.63
CA ALA A 50 28.89 31.74 -27.48
C ALA A 50 28.35 30.48 -26.77
N GLY A 51 27.29 29.91 -27.33
CA GLY A 51 26.66 28.68 -26.85
C GLY A 51 27.09 27.46 -27.65
N PHE A 52 26.35 26.37 -27.49
CA PHE A 52 26.59 25.12 -28.22
C PHE A 52 25.31 24.60 -28.87
N GLU A 53 25.49 23.88 -29.97
CA GLU A 53 24.41 23.10 -30.60
C GLU A 53 24.17 21.79 -29.83
N LEU A 54 22.92 21.36 -29.79
CA LEU A 54 22.52 20.08 -29.18
C LEU A 54 22.74 18.89 -30.12
N LYS A 55 22.66 19.12 -31.44
CA LYS A 55 22.82 18.10 -32.46
C LYS A 55 24.13 17.33 -32.27
N GLY A 56 24.02 16.01 -32.20
CA GLY A 56 25.14 15.10 -32.00
C GLY A 56 25.74 15.10 -30.58
N LYS A 57 25.22 15.90 -29.63
CA LYS A 57 25.62 15.83 -28.23
C LYS A 57 24.93 14.68 -27.53
N THR A 58 25.57 14.17 -26.47
CA THR A 58 25.03 13.10 -25.65
C THR A 58 24.22 13.67 -24.48
N LEU A 59 22.93 13.36 -24.43
CA LEU A 59 22.08 13.55 -23.25
C LEU A 59 22.03 12.24 -22.45
N GLY A 60 22.53 12.29 -21.23
CA GLY A 60 22.39 11.22 -20.25
C GLY A 60 21.17 11.45 -19.36
N LEU A 61 20.31 10.44 -19.26
CA LEU A 61 19.13 10.45 -18.40
C LEU A 61 19.34 9.50 -17.21
N VAL A 62 19.25 10.04 -16.00
CA VAL A 62 19.17 9.19 -14.80
C VAL A 62 17.68 9.00 -14.49
N GLY A 63 17.19 7.79 -14.70
CA GLY A 63 15.77 7.44 -14.62
C GLY A 63 15.06 7.55 -15.97
N LEU A 64 14.42 6.46 -16.39
CA LEU A 64 13.65 6.34 -17.62
C LEU A 64 12.17 6.02 -17.33
N GLY A 65 11.65 6.61 -16.25
CA GLY A 65 10.23 6.68 -15.93
C GLY A 65 9.46 7.62 -16.87
N ARG A 66 8.19 7.93 -16.55
CA ARG A 66 7.31 8.71 -17.44
C ARG A 66 7.92 10.02 -17.94
N ILE A 67 8.51 10.82 -17.05
CA ILE A 67 9.15 12.10 -17.40
C ILE A 67 10.40 11.85 -18.26
N GLY A 68 11.28 10.92 -17.84
CA GLY A 68 12.51 10.61 -18.59
C GLY A 68 12.21 10.15 -20.02
N GLN A 69 11.14 9.39 -20.24
CA GLN A 69 10.69 8.99 -21.59
C GLN A 69 10.23 10.19 -22.43
N GLU A 70 9.46 11.11 -21.85
CA GLU A 70 9.04 12.34 -22.54
C GLU A 70 10.24 13.23 -22.92
N VAL A 71 11.25 13.29 -22.06
CA VAL A 71 12.52 13.99 -22.32
C VAL A 71 13.30 13.28 -23.43
N ALA A 72 13.43 11.95 -23.38
CA ALA A 72 14.11 11.17 -24.41
C ALA A 72 13.52 11.40 -25.82
N ARG A 73 12.19 11.35 -25.94
CA ARG A 73 11.50 11.59 -27.23
C ARG A 73 11.83 12.96 -27.80
N ARG A 74 11.84 13.99 -26.97
CA ARG A 74 12.21 15.36 -27.38
C ARG A 74 13.69 15.45 -27.77
N ALA A 75 14.58 14.80 -27.03
CA ALA A 75 16.02 14.81 -27.30
C ALA A 75 16.37 14.23 -28.67
N LEU A 76 15.69 13.17 -29.08
CA LEU A 76 15.89 12.54 -30.38
C LEU A 76 15.46 13.46 -31.54
N VAL A 77 14.41 14.26 -31.35
CA VAL A 77 14.00 15.28 -32.33
C VAL A 77 15.06 16.37 -32.49
N PHE A 78 15.80 16.69 -31.42
CA PHE A 78 16.96 17.59 -31.46
C PHE A 78 18.25 16.90 -31.96
N GLU A 79 18.14 15.68 -32.49
CA GLU A 79 19.26 14.88 -33.02
C GLU A 79 20.37 14.65 -31.99
N MET A 80 20.00 14.56 -30.70
CA MET A 80 20.92 14.18 -29.63
C MET A 80 21.08 12.66 -29.58
N GLN A 81 22.23 12.20 -29.08
CA GLN A 81 22.40 10.81 -28.65
C GLN A 81 21.85 10.66 -27.23
N VAL A 82 20.94 9.72 -27.01
CA VAL A 82 20.31 9.53 -25.69
C VAL A 82 20.81 8.26 -25.03
N LEU A 83 21.44 8.44 -23.87
CA LEU A 83 21.85 7.36 -22.98
C LEU A 83 20.98 7.43 -21.71
N ALA A 84 20.67 6.28 -21.10
CA ALA A 84 19.94 6.27 -19.84
C ALA A 84 20.49 5.25 -18.85
N HIS A 85 20.40 5.59 -17.56
CA HIS A 85 20.60 4.68 -16.45
C HIS A 85 19.29 4.51 -15.69
N ASP A 86 18.72 3.30 -15.74
CA ASP A 86 17.55 2.91 -14.94
C ASP A 86 17.60 1.38 -14.70
N PRO A 87 17.85 0.91 -13.47
CA PRO A 87 17.97 -0.52 -13.19
C PRO A 87 16.62 -1.27 -13.24
N PHE A 88 15.49 -0.56 -13.31
CA PHE A 88 14.15 -1.14 -13.23
C PHE A 88 13.40 -1.12 -14.58
N VAL A 89 14.03 -0.60 -15.65
CA VAL A 89 13.41 -0.54 -16.99
C VAL A 89 13.84 -1.72 -17.85
N ALA A 90 12.86 -2.34 -18.49
CA ALA A 90 13.10 -3.41 -19.45
C ALA A 90 13.89 -2.89 -20.67
N ALA A 91 14.93 -3.61 -21.08
CA ALA A 91 15.77 -3.23 -22.21
C ALA A 91 15.00 -3.07 -23.54
N ALA A 92 13.87 -3.77 -23.71
CA ALA A 92 12.99 -3.61 -24.87
C ALA A 92 12.40 -2.19 -24.95
N LEU A 93 11.90 -1.64 -23.83
CA LEU A 93 11.32 -0.30 -23.78
C LEU A 93 12.34 0.77 -24.18
N ALA A 94 13.58 0.66 -23.70
CA ALA A 94 14.62 1.61 -24.05
C ALA A 94 14.98 1.55 -25.54
N ARG A 95 15.06 0.35 -26.12
CA ARG A 95 15.30 0.18 -27.56
C ARG A 95 14.20 0.79 -28.42
N ASP A 96 12.93 0.58 -28.05
CA ASP A 96 11.78 1.14 -28.77
C ASP A 96 11.76 2.68 -28.71
N LEU A 97 12.31 3.25 -27.64
CA LEU A 97 12.50 4.69 -27.49
C LEU A 97 13.76 5.21 -28.17
N GLY A 98 14.62 4.37 -28.78
CA GLY A 98 15.89 4.81 -29.37
C GLY A 98 16.92 5.24 -28.32
N VAL A 99 16.87 4.68 -27.11
CA VAL A 99 17.74 5.01 -25.97
C VAL A 99 18.66 3.83 -25.65
N GLU A 100 19.96 4.12 -25.45
CA GLU A 100 20.94 3.12 -25.00
C GLU A 100 20.96 3.07 -23.46
N LEU A 101 20.70 1.89 -22.87
CA LEU A 101 20.85 1.69 -21.43
C LEU A 101 22.31 1.42 -21.06
N VAL A 102 22.82 2.15 -20.07
CA VAL A 102 24.20 2.07 -19.59
C VAL A 102 24.28 2.09 -18.06
N ALA A 103 25.42 1.69 -17.51
CA ALA A 103 25.71 1.89 -16.10
C ALA A 103 25.84 3.39 -15.78
N LEU A 104 25.56 3.78 -14.53
CA LEU A 104 25.60 5.19 -14.12
C LEU A 104 26.98 5.81 -14.34
N ASP A 105 28.06 5.07 -14.03
CA ASP A 105 29.42 5.57 -14.21
C ASP A 105 29.75 5.81 -15.69
N ASP A 106 29.30 4.93 -16.60
CA ASP A 106 29.46 5.09 -18.04
C ASP A 106 28.63 6.27 -18.57
N LEU A 107 27.43 6.46 -18.02
CA LEU A 107 26.57 7.61 -18.33
C LEU A 107 27.30 8.92 -18.01
N LEU A 108 27.84 9.03 -16.80
CA LEU A 108 28.56 10.21 -16.32
C LEU A 108 29.82 10.50 -17.13
N ALA A 109 30.52 9.47 -17.60
CA ALA A 109 31.73 9.61 -18.40
C ALA A 109 31.46 10.09 -19.84
N ARG A 110 30.27 9.79 -20.40
CA ARG A 110 29.94 10.05 -21.82
C ARG A 110 29.09 11.31 -22.02
N ALA A 111 28.19 11.60 -21.08
CA ALA A 111 27.18 12.65 -21.22
C ALA A 111 27.78 14.06 -21.34
N ASP A 112 27.31 14.83 -22.34
CA ASP A 112 27.53 16.28 -22.42
C ASP A 112 26.53 17.03 -21.52
N PHE A 113 25.31 16.52 -21.46
CA PHE A 113 24.23 16.98 -20.60
C PHE A 113 23.72 15.79 -19.78
N LEU A 114 23.49 15.99 -18.49
CA LEU A 114 22.91 14.99 -17.59
C LEU A 114 21.60 15.53 -17.02
N SER A 115 20.51 14.78 -17.12
CA SER A 115 19.21 15.17 -16.54
C SER A 115 18.71 14.10 -15.57
N LEU A 116 18.25 14.55 -14.39
CA LEU A 116 17.75 13.67 -13.33
C LEU A 116 16.23 13.55 -13.36
N HIS A 117 15.73 12.31 -13.41
CA HIS A 117 14.30 11.97 -13.47
C HIS A 117 13.96 10.74 -12.60
N VAL A 118 14.67 10.56 -11.48
CA VAL A 118 14.42 9.50 -10.48
C VAL A 118 13.62 10.01 -9.29
N THR A 119 12.93 9.09 -8.62
CA THR A 119 12.31 9.33 -7.32
C THR A 119 13.36 9.40 -6.22
N LEU A 120 13.12 10.22 -5.20
CA LEU A 120 13.94 10.25 -3.99
C LEU A 120 13.68 9.00 -3.15
N THR A 121 14.73 8.23 -2.90
CA THR A 121 14.78 7.07 -2.02
C THR A 121 16.08 7.14 -1.22
N PRO A 122 16.28 6.32 -0.17
CA PRO A 122 17.56 6.24 0.52
C PRO A 122 18.75 5.96 -0.42
N GLU A 123 18.53 5.19 -1.48
CA GLU A 123 19.55 4.82 -2.47
C GLU A 123 19.85 5.92 -3.50
N THR A 124 18.87 6.79 -3.79
CA THR A 124 19.03 7.91 -4.75
C THR A 124 19.34 9.24 -4.08
N GLN A 125 19.26 9.32 -2.75
CA GLN A 125 19.69 10.49 -2.00
C GLN A 125 21.18 10.76 -2.24
N ARG A 126 21.51 12.00 -2.61
CA ARG A 126 22.85 12.45 -3.01
C ARG A 126 23.46 11.54 -4.08
N LEU A 127 22.64 11.09 -5.04
CA LEU A 127 23.11 10.32 -6.17
C LEU A 127 24.27 11.01 -6.89
N LEU A 128 24.20 12.32 -7.10
CA LEU A 128 25.35 13.11 -7.56
C LEU A 128 26.12 13.68 -6.36
N ASN A 129 26.98 12.84 -5.79
CA ASN A 129 27.91 13.20 -4.74
C ASN A 129 29.24 13.73 -5.32
N ARG A 130 30.14 14.18 -4.44
CA ARG A 130 31.47 14.69 -4.81
C ARG A 130 32.28 13.74 -5.70
N GLU A 131 32.29 12.45 -5.37
CA GLU A 131 33.07 11.44 -6.08
C GLU A 131 32.58 11.24 -7.52
N ARG A 132 31.25 11.13 -7.70
CA ARG A 132 30.64 10.97 -9.02
C ARG A 132 30.77 12.24 -9.87
N LEU A 133 30.64 13.41 -9.26
CA LEU A 133 30.89 14.68 -9.95
C LEU A 133 32.34 14.77 -10.45
N ALA A 134 33.31 14.35 -9.64
CA ALA A 134 34.72 14.32 -10.05
C ALA A 134 35.03 13.33 -11.19
N ARG A 135 34.27 12.23 -11.27
CA ARG A 135 34.41 11.20 -12.33
C ARG A 135 33.60 11.48 -13.59
N SER A 136 32.74 12.49 -13.57
CA SER A 136 31.95 12.88 -14.73
C SER A 136 32.83 13.43 -15.86
N LYS A 137 32.28 13.47 -17.08
CA LYS A 137 32.91 14.13 -18.21
C LYS A 137 33.23 15.58 -17.86
N ARG A 138 34.49 15.98 -18.00
CA ARG A 138 34.88 17.38 -17.73
C ARG A 138 34.10 18.32 -18.64
N GLY A 139 33.44 19.31 -18.05
CA GLY A 139 32.59 20.26 -18.76
C GLY A 139 31.15 19.78 -18.98
N ILE A 140 30.72 18.71 -18.32
CA ILE A 140 29.32 18.26 -18.29
C ILE A 140 28.41 19.38 -17.78
N ARG A 141 27.16 19.37 -18.26
CA ARG A 141 26.09 20.26 -17.81
C ARG A 141 24.99 19.46 -17.13
N ILE A 142 24.56 19.88 -15.94
CA ILE A 142 23.64 19.10 -15.11
C ILE A 142 22.28 19.78 -15.02
N LEU A 143 21.21 19.01 -15.17
CA LEU A 143 19.83 19.43 -15.01
C LEU A 143 19.16 18.63 -13.90
N ASN A 144 18.44 19.33 -13.02
CA ASN A 144 17.60 18.69 -12.01
C ASN A 144 16.25 19.37 -11.92
N THR A 145 15.22 18.68 -12.43
CA THR A 145 13.80 19.06 -12.30
C THR A 145 13.01 17.96 -11.57
N ALA A 146 13.71 17.12 -10.79
CA ALA A 146 13.13 15.98 -10.10
C ALA A 146 13.01 16.23 -8.60
N ARG A 147 14.11 16.09 -7.85
CA ARG A 147 14.17 16.29 -6.39
C ARG A 147 15.52 16.90 -6.03
N GLY A 148 15.54 17.92 -5.16
CA GLY A 148 16.77 18.64 -4.83
C GLY A 148 17.81 17.75 -4.15
N GLU A 149 17.35 16.84 -3.29
CA GLU A 149 18.17 15.95 -2.49
C GLU A 149 18.92 14.87 -3.30
N LEU A 150 18.66 14.77 -4.62
CA LEU A 150 19.42 13.89 -5.53
C LEU A 150 20.85 14.38 -5.76
N VAL A 151 21.12 15.65 -5.48
CA VAL A 151 22.41 16.29 -5.70
C VAL A 151 22.96 16.77 -4.37
N ASP A 152 24.24 16.51 -4.13
CA ASP A 152 24.97 17.21 -3.07
C ASP A 152 25.27 18.64 -3.56
N GLU A 153 24.45 19.61 -3.12
CA GLU A 153 24.53 21.01 -3.57
C GLU A 153 25.91 21.65 -3.30
N ALA A 154 26.56 21.30 -2.18
CA ALA A 154 27.88 21.82 -1.85
C ALA A 154 28.94 21.25 -2.80
N ALA A 155 28.89 19.93 -3.05
CA ALA A 155 29.79 19.29 -4.00
C ALA A 155 29.57 19.80 -5.44
N LEU A 156 28.31 20.08 -5.83
CA LEU A 156 28.01 20.67 -7.13
C LEU A 156 28.58 22.10 -7.24
N ALA A 157 28.47 22.91 -6.19
CA ALA A 157 29.05 24.26 -6.18
C ALA A 157 30.57 24.23 -6.37
N GLU A 158 31.27 23.34 -5.66
CA GLU A 158 32.72 23.12 -5.84
C GLU A 158 33.06 22.65 -7.26
N ALA A 159 32.28 21.72 -7.82
CA ALA A 159 32.48 21.21 -9.17
C ALA A 159 32.23 22.28 -10.26
N LEU A 160 31.29 23.20 -10.04
CA LEU A 160 31.03 24.35 -10.90
C LEU A 160 32.15 25.38 -10.83
N GLN A 161 32.65 25.68 -9.63
CA GLN A 161 33.76 26.64 -9.42
C GLN A 161 35.07 26.14 -10.02
N SER A 162 35.37 24.84 -9.90
CA SER A 162 36.55 24.20 -10.48
C SER A 162 36.47 24.00 -12.00
N GLY A 163 35.28 24.17 -12.59
CA GLY A 163 35.02 23.92 -14.01
C GLY A 163 34.97 22.43 -14.37
N GLN A 164 34.88 21.53 -13.39
CA GLN A 164 34.55 20.13 -13.63
C GLN A 164 33.16 20.01 -14.25
N VAL A 165 32.19 20.78 -13.72
CA VAL A 165 30.85 20.98 -14.29
C VAL A 165 30.82 22.36 -14.93
N ALA A 166 30.43 22.45 -16.21
CA ALA A 166 30.42 23.73 -16.93
C ALA A 166 29.25 24.62 -16.56
N GLY A 167 28.13 24.03 -16.14
CA GLY A 167 26.95 24.75 -15.68
C GLY A 167 25.85 23.81 -15.19
N ALA A 168 24.89 24.36 -14.45
CA ALA A 168 23.74 23.62 -13.95
C ALA A 168 22.43 24.38 -14.16
N ALA A 169 21.34 23.64 -14.36
CA ALA A 169 19.99 24.19 -14.36
C ALA A 169 19.11 23.42 -13.37
N LEU A 170 18.61 24.11 -12.34
CA LEU A 170 17.96 23.52 -11.18
C LEU A 170 16.57 24.14 -10.99
N ASP A 171 15.55 23.32 -11.01
CA ASP A 171 14.18 23.72 -10.65
C ASP A 171 13.85 23.37 -9.20
N VAL A 172 14.67 22.53 -8.56
CA VAL A 172 14.42 21.99 -7.22
C VAL A 172 15.68 22.07 -6.37
N PHE A 173 15.49 22.24 -5.06
CA PHE A 173 16.55 22.40 -4.07
C PHE A 173 16.28 21.52 -2.85
N ALA A 174 17.32 21.15 -2.09
CA ALA A 174 17.17 20.32 -0.91
C ALA A 174 16.39 21.03 0.21
N ASP A 175 16.49 22.36 0.25
CA ASP A 175 15.67 23.22 1.10
C ASP A 175 14.97 24.27 0.23
N GLU A 176 13.65 24.34 0.32
CA GLU A 176 12.81 25.23 -0.50
C GLU A 176 11.93 26.09 0.41
N PRO A 177 12.09 27.44 0.40
CA PRO A 177 12.93 28.24 -0.52
C PRO A 177 14.45 28.20 -0.22
N PRO A 178 15.32 28.16 -1.25
CA PRO A 178 16.77 27.95 -1.10
C PRO A 178 17.55 29.23 -0.71
N ARG A 179 17.23 29.82 0.45
CA ARG A 179 17.70 31.17 0.85
C ARG A 179 19.22 31.34 0.86
N ASP A 180 19.94 30.32 1.32
CA ASP A 180 21.39 30.38 1.52
C ASP A 180 22.19 29.46 0.58
N SER A 181 21.55 28.92 -0.48
CA SER A 181 22.24 27.96 -1.36
C SER A 181 23.41 28.64 -2.09
N PRO A 182 24.64 28.07 -2.01
CA PRO A 182 25.81 28.63 -2.69
C PRO A 182 25.65 28.61 -4.22
N LEU A 183 24.79 27.73 -4.75
CA LEU A 183 24.51 27.58 -6.16
C LEU A 183 23.88 28.83 -6.77
N LEU A 184 23.05 29.56 -6.02
CA LEU A 184 22.38 30.77 -6.50
C LEU A 184 23.34 31.95 -6.74
N LYS A 185 24.56 31.87 -6.22
CA LYS A 185 25.59 32.91 -6.38
C LYS A 185 26.47 32.68 -7.62
N LEU A 186 26.32 31.54 -8.30
CA LEU A 186 27.19 31.15 -9.39
C LEU A 186 26.62 31.58 -10.76
N PRO A 187 27.40 32.26 -11.62
CA PRO A 187 26.92 32.80 -12.90
C PRO A 187 26.65 31.74 -13.97
N ASN A 188 27.07 30.49 -13.73
CA ASN A 188 26.81 29.33 -14.58
C ASN A 188 25.71 28.41 -14.02
N VAL A 189 24.90 28.91 -13.09
CA VAL A 189 23.69 28.24 -12.58
C VAL A 189 22.45 28.98 -13.06
N ILE A 190 21.49 28.24 -13.59
CA ILE A 190 20.13 28.69 -13.85
C ILE A 190 19.23 28.07 -12.78
N ALA A 191 18.43 28.88 -12.11
CA ALA A 191 17.52 28.44 -11.07
C ALA A 191 16.09 28.86 -11.39
N THR A 192 15.13 27.97 -11.17
CA THR A 192 13.69 28.26 -11.23
C THR A 192 13.00 27.78 -9.96
N PRO A 193 11.91 28.43 -9.51
CA PRO A 193 11.34 28.19 -8.18
C PRO A 193 10.31 27.03 -8.21
N HIS A 194 10.76 25.82 -8.56
CA HIS A 194 9.95 24.60 -8.57
C HIS A 194 8.68 24.70 -9.43
N ILE A 195 8.87 25.09 -10.69
CA ILE A 195 7.77 25.36 -11.63
C ILE A 195 7.62 24.32 -12.73
N GLY A 196 8.37 23.22 -12.71
CA GLY A 196 8.32 22.21 -13.77
C GLY A 196 6.92 21.61 -13.98
N GLY A 197 6.11 21.51 -12.93
CA GLY A 197 4.72 21.06 -13.03
C GLY A 197 3.68 22.19 -13.10
N SER A 198 4.10 23.45 -13.13
CA SER A 198 3.23 24.63 -12.94
C SER A 198 2.72 25.16 -14.29
N THR A 199 1.88 24.36 -14.96
CA THR A 199 1.21 24.72 -16.22
C THR A 199 -0.31 24.56 -16.07
N ALA A 200 -1.09 25.28 -16.88
CA ALA A 200 -2.55 25.15 -16.86
C ALA A 200 -2.99 23.72 -17.19
N GLU A 201 -2.34 23.11 -18.18
CA GLU A 201 -2.59 21.76 -18.69
C GLU A 201 -2.28 20.70 -17.63
N ALA A 202 -1.16 20.84 -16.90
CA ALA A 202 -0.84 19.90 -15.83
C ALA A 202 -1.83 20.02 -14.66
N GLN A 203 -2.25 21.24 -14.30
CA GLN A 203 -3.25 21.44 -13.24
C GLN A 203 -4.61 20.87 -13.63
N GLU A 204 -5.03 21.04 -14.89
CA GLU A 204 -6.25 20.44 -15.42
C GLU A 204 -6.18 18.91 -15.40
N GLU A 205 -5.10 18.32 -15.92
CA GLU A 205 -4.92 16.86 -15.96
C GLU A 205 -4.86 16.24 -14.56
N VAL A 206 -4.16 16.89 -13.62
CA VAL A 206 -4.12 16.49 -12.21
C VAL A 206 -5.52 16.58 -11.59
N GLY A 207 -6.22 17.69 -11.79
CA GLY A 207 -7.57 17.91 -11.28
C GLY A 207 -8.58 16.87 -11.81
N TRP A 208 -8.56 16.62 -13.11
CA TRP A 208 -9.40 15.62 -13.75
C TRP A 208 -9.11 14.20 -13.22
N ARG A 209 -7.84 13.80 -13.17
CA ARG A 209 -7.46 12.46 -12.68
C ARG A 209 -7.83 12.24 -11.23
N ILE A 210 -7.62 13.22 -10.35
CA ILE A 210 -7.98 13.05 -8.93
C ILE A 210 -9.50 12.98 -8.76
N ALA A 211 -10.27 13.77 -9.51
CA ALA A 211 -11.73 13.70 -9.49
C ALA A 211 -12.25 12.31 -9.94
N GLN A 212 -11.66 11.73 -11.00
CA GLN A 212 -11.97 10.37 -11.43
C GLN A 212 -11.64 9.32 -10.36
N GLN A 213 -10.47 9.42 -9.71
CA GLN A 213 -10.08 8.48 -8.65
C GLN A 213 -11.01 8.55 -7.44
N VAL A 214 -11.40 9.76 -7.03
CA VAL A 214 -12.38 9.96 -5.94
C VAL A 214 -13.74 9.38 -6.33
N ARG A 215 -14.22 9.64 -7.54
CA ARG A 215 -15.48 9.05 -8.05
C ARG A 215 -15.43 7.52 -8.02
N ASP A 216 -14.38 6.91 -8.56
CA ASP A 216 -14.23 5.45 -8.65
C ASP A 216 -14.17 4.82 -7.26
N TYR A 217 -13.51 5.47 -6.30
CA TYR A 217 -13.50 5.04 -4.91
C TYR A 217 -14.88 5.12 -4.27
N LEU A 218 -15.57 6.27 -4.38
CA LEU A 218 -16.86 6.48 -3.72
C LEU A 218 -17.98 5.61 -4.32
N LYS A 219 -17.93 5.34 -5.62
CA LYS A 219 -18.97 4.58 -6.32
C LYS A 219 -18.70 3.08 -6.31
N ASP A 220 -17.46 2.69 -6.61
CA ASP A 220 -17.12 1.31 -6.93
C ASP A 220 -16.14 0.70 -5.92
N GLY A 221 -15.64 1.49 -4.95
CA GLY A 221 -14.63 1.05 -3.97
C GLY A 221 -13.23 0.89 -4.55
N VAL A 222 -13.01 1.28 -5.82
CA VAL A 222 -11.73 1.10 -6.52
C VAL A 222 -10.73 2.14 -6.05
N VAL A 223 -9.62 1.66 -5.48
CA VAL A 223 -8.53 2.52 -4.98
C VAL A 223 -7.39 2.54 -5.99
N ARG A 224 -7.06 3.73 -6.50
CA ARG A 224 -5.95 3.96 -7.44
C ARG A 224 -4.94 4.92 -6.82
N ASN A 225 -3.66 4.70 -7.13
CA ASN A 225 -2.53 5.55 -6.71
C ASN A 225 -2.63 5.99 -5.24
N ALA A 226 -3.04 5.07 -4.37
CA ALA A 226 -3.09 5.35 -2.96
C ALA A 226 -1.67 5.39 -2.41
N VAL A 227 -1.39 6.44 -1.64
CA VAL A 227 -0.09 6.67 -1.01
C VAL A 227 0.00 5.90 0.30
N ASN A 228 -1.15 5.65 0.94
CA ASN A 228 -1.25 5.02 2.25
C ASN A 228 -2.09 3.72 2.26
N LEU A 229 -2.35 3.15 1.08
CA LEU A 229 -3.00 1.86 0.92
C LEU A 229 -2.42 1.15 -0.32
N PRO A 230 -2.26 -0.19 -0.31
CA PRO A 230 -1.89 -0.93 -1.52
C PRO A 230 -2.86 -0.62 -2.68
N THR A 231 -2.30 -0.37 -3.86
CA THR A 231 -3.11 -0.15 -5.08
C THR A 231 -3.54 -1.51 -5.63
N LEU A 232 -4.81 -1.63 -6.04
CA LEU A 232 -5.39 -2.84 -6.63
C LEU A 232 -6.05 -2.51 -7.96
N SER A 233 -5.95 -3.40 -8.93
CA SER A 233 -6.80 -3.37 -10.11
C SER A 233 -8.27 -3.65 -9.75
N ALA A 234 -9.20 -3.26 -10.62
CA ALA A 234 -10.62 -3.53 -10.42
C ALA A 234 -10.95 -5.04 -10.40
N GLU A 235 -10.14 -5.87 -11.06
CA GLU A 235 -10.29 -7.33 -11.03
C GLU A 235 -9.80 -7.92 -9.71
N GLU A 236 -8.61 -7.51 -9.25
CA GLU A 236 -8.08 -7.93 -7.95
C GLU A 236 -9.01 -7.51 -6.82
N TYR A 237 -9.55 -6.29 -6.87
CA TYR A 237 -10.50 -5.83 -5.87
C TYR A 237 -11.79 -6.66 -5.85
N ARG A 238 -12.35 -7.01 -7.03
CA ARG A 238 -13.55 -7.86 -7.11
C ARG A 238 -13.30 -9.26 -6.52
N ARG A 239 -12.13 -9.84 -6.76
CA ARG A 239 -11.73 -11.13 -6.17
C ARG A 239 -11.50 -11.03 -4.66
N LEU A 240 -10.91 -9.93 -4.20
CA LEU A 240 -10.56 -9.71 -2.80
C LEU A 240 -11.77 -9.33 -1.93
N LYS A 241 -12.76 -8.62 -2.48
CA LYS A 241 -13.88 -8.03 -1.74
C LYS A 241 -14.63 -9.02 -0.82
N PRO A 242 -15.04 -10.22 -1.28
CA PRO A 242 -15.72 -11.18 -0.40
C PRO A 242 -14.85 -11.63 0.79
N TYR A 243 -13.54 -11.74 0.58
CA TYR A 243 -12.59 -12.11 1.64
C TYR A 243 -12.29 -10.97 2.61
N LEU A 244 -12.39 -9.70 2.19
CA LEU A 244 -12.33 -8.56 3.11
C LEU A 244 -13.52 -8.59 4.07
N GLU A 245 -14.71 -8.90 3.56
CA GLU A 245 -15.91 -9.02 4.38
C GLU A 245 -15.83 -10.24 5.33
N LEU A 246 -15.35 -11.38 4.84
CA LEU A 246 -15.04 -12.55 5.66
C LEU A 246 -14.06 -12.19 6.80
N ALA A 247 -12.94 -11.56 6.46
CA ALA A 247 -11.90 -11.17 7.40
C ALA A 247 -12.43 -10.25 8.50
N GLU A 248 -13.19 -9.22 8.12
CA GLU A 248 -13.80 -8.29 9.07
C GLU A 248 -14.78 -9.00 10.01
N ARG A 249 -15.67 -9.85 9.49
CA ARG A 249 -16.64 -10.58 10.31
C ARG A 249 -15.99 -11.64 11.21
N LEU A 250 -14.95 -12.34 10.75
CA LEU A 250 -14.19 -13.27 11.58
C LEU A 250 -13.49 -12.55 12.73
N GLY A 251 -12.87 -11.40 12.45
CA GLY A 251 -12.27 -10.55 13.47
C GLY A 251 -13.28 -10.06 14.50
N ALA A 252 -14.44 -9.59 14.05
CA ALA A 252 -15.54 -9.14 14.92
C ALA A 252 -16.13 -10.29 15.75
N PHE A 253 -16.30 -11.47 15.17
CA PHE A 253 -16.75 -12.67 15.87
C PHE A 253 -15.77 -13.07 16.95
N ALA A 254 -14.49 -13.19 16.61
CA ALA A 254 -13.44 -13.58 17.54
C ALA A 254 -13.32 -12.60 18.72
N ALA A 255 -13.33 -11.29 18.46
CA ALA A 255 -13.21 -10.28 19.51
C ALA A 255 -14.43 -10.26 20.46
N GLN A 256 -15.64 -10.47 19.92
CA GLN A 256 -16.84 -10.56 20.75
C GLN A 256 -16.80 -11.79 21.65
N VAL A 257 -16.27 -12.94 21.17
CA VAL A 257 -16.23 -14.18 21.95
C VAL A 257 -15.07 -14.23 22.94
N ALA A 258 -13.85 -13.91 22.52
CA ALA A 258 -12.64 -14.13 23.32
C ALA A 258 -12.44 -13.11 24.45
N GLY A 259 -12.85 -11.85 24.30
CA GLY A 259 -12.52 -10.77 25.25
C GLY A 259 -11.21 -10.03 24.91
N PRO A 260 -10.57 -9.31 25.87
CA PRO A 260 -9.37 -8.51 25.60
C PRO A 260 -8.12 -9.38 25.38
N MET A 261 -7.40 -9.11 24.28
CA MET A 261 -6.33 -9.98 23.74
C MET A 261 -5.08 -9.19 23.38
N LEU A 262 -3.91 -9.85 23.45
CA LEU A 262 -2.58 -9.23 23.24
C LEU A 262 -1.91 -9.68 21.93
N ARG A 263 -2.36 -10.80 21.35
CA ARG A 263 -1.79 -11.36 20.11
C ARG A 263 -2.87 -11.89 19.18
N VAL A 264 -2.69 -11.64 17.88
CA VAL A 264 -3.55 -12.08 16.78
C VAL A 264 -2.73 -12.94 15.84
N SER A 265 -3.14 -14.18 15.60
CA SER A 265 -2.52 -15.08 14.63
C SER A 265 -3.48 -15.29 13.45
N LEU A 266 -3.01 -15.06 12.23
CA LEU A 266 -3.77 -15.18 10.99
C LEU A 266 -3.23 -16.35 10.17
N ARG A 267 -4.14 -17.21 9.70
CA ARG A 267 -3.81 -18.35 8.84
C ARG A 267 -4.51 -18.18 7.50
N TYR A 268 -3.73 -18.10 6.43
CA TYR A 268 -4.25 -18.05 5.06
C TYR A 268 -4.01 -19.40 4.38
N ALA A 269 -5.07 -20.06 3.91
CA ALA A 269 -4.96 -21.32 3.18
C ALA A 269 -5.44 -21.16 1.73
N GLY A 270 -4.72 -21.81 0.81
CA GLY A 270 -5.06 -21.83 -0.62
C GLY A 270 -4.90 -20.47 -1.28
N GLU A 271 -5.81 -20.16 -2.20
CA GLU A 271 -5.78 -18.93 -3.03
C GLU A 271 -5.84 -17.65 -2.17
N VAL A 272 -6.45 -17.73 -0.99
CA VAL A 272 -6.52 -16.60 -0.04
C VAL A 272 -5.11 -16.12 0.35
N GLY A 273 -4.15 -17.04 0.46
CA GLY A 273 -2.76 -16.71 0.78
C GLY A 273 -1.97 -16.08 -0.39
N GLU A 274 -2.53 -16.11 -1.61
CA GLU A 274 -1.95 -15.48 -2.81
C GLU A 274 -2.57 -14.10 -3.09
N LEU A 275 -3.67 -13.77 -2.42
CA LEU A 275 -4.28 -12.43 -2.46
C LEU A 275 -3.46 -11.42 -1.66
N ASN A 276 -3.87 -10.15 -1.68
CA ASN A 276 -3.26 -9.09 -0.89
C ASN A 276 -3.57 -9.28 0.62
N THR A 277 -2.75 -10.09 1.30
CA THR A 277 -2.92 -10.44 2.72
C THR A 277 -2.76 -9.25 3.66
N GLN A 278 -2.05 -8.19 3.27
CA GLN A 278 -1.99 -6.95 4.04
C GLN A 278 -3.39 -6.32 4.23
N LEU A 279 -4.21 -6.31 3.18
CA LEU A 279 -5.58 -5.79 3.27
C LEU A 279 -6.50 -6.74 4.05
N LEU A 280 -6.32 -8.05 3.92
CA LEU A 280 -7.06 -9.04 4.72
C LEU A 280 -6.73 -8.90 6.21
N ARG A 281 -5.44 -8.81 6.57
CA ARG A 281 -5.00 -8.50 7.93
C ARG A 281 -5.67 -7.24 8.46
N ASN A 282 -5.64 -6.15 7.69
CA ASN A 282 -6.25 -4.89 8.10
C ASN A 282 -7.77 -5.00 8.27
N ALA A 283 -8.45 -5.82 7.47
CA ALA A 283 -9.87 -6.12 7.64
C ALA A 283 -10.14 -6.92 8.92
N VAL A 284 -9.34 -7.95 9.24
CA VAL A 284 -9.46 -8.69 10.51
C VAL A 284 -9.27 -7.74 11.69
N LEU A 285 -8.22 -6.93 11.67
CA LEU A 285 -7.95 -5.96 12.74
C LEU A 285 -9.05 -4.91 12.86
N LYS A 286 -9.62 -4.45 11.74
CA LYS A 286 -10.80 -3.57 11.75
C LYS A 286 -11.95 -4.22 12.52
N GLY A 287 -12.28 -5.48 12.22
CA GLY A 287 -13.32 -6.24 12.92
C GLY A 287 -13.05 -6.39 14.41
N ILE A 288 -11.81 -6.73 14.79
CA ILE A 288 -11.39 -6.87 16.20
C ILE A 288 -11.54 -5.56 16.95
N LEU A 289 -11.10 -4.45 16.33
CA LEU A 289 -11.03 -3.15 16.97
C LEU A 289 -12.39 -2.45 17.03
N ALA A 290 -13.36 -2.80 16.19
CA ALA A 290 -14.62 -2.08 15.98
C ALA A 290 -15.38 -1.68 17.25
N ARG A 291 -15.32 -2.49 18.33
CA ARG A 291 -16.01 -2.24 19.60
C ARG A 291 -15.11 -1.71 20.74
N VAL A 292 -13.80 -1.61 20.50
CA VAL A 292 -12.80 -1.32 21.55
C VAL A 292 -12.17 0.07 21.38
N VAL A 293 -12.34 0.70 20.23
CA VAL A 293 -11.67 1.96 19.88
C VAL A 293 -12.66 3.13 19.82
N SER A 294 -12.24 4.29 20.33
CA SER A 294 -12.98 5.55 20.20
C SER A 294 -12.87 6.16 18.80
N GLU A 295 -11.75 5.92 18.10
CA GLU A 295 -11.56 6.29 16.70
C GLU A 295 -11.89 5.10 15.78
N PRO A 296 -12.84 5.22 14.84
CA PRO A 296 -13.26 4.08 14.02
C PRO A 296 -12.08 3.52 13.20
N ALA A 297 -11.85 2.22 13.37
CA ALA A 297 -10.85 1.48 12.59
C ALA A 297 -11.35 1.25 11.16
N ASN A 298 -10.43 1.26 10.20
CA ASN A 298 -10.66 0.94 8.79
C ASN A 298 -9.40 0.33 8.15
N LEU A 299 -9.48 -0.01 6.86
CA LEU A 299 -8.39 -0.68 6.13
C LEU A 299 -7.07 0.12 6.08
N VAL A 300 -7.11 1.43 6.32
CA VAL A 300 -5.94 2.33 6.29
C VAL A 300 -5.27 2.42 7.67
N ASN A 301 -6.05 2.51 8.75
CA ASN A 301 -5.51 2.77 10.10
C ASN A 301 -5.53 1.58 11.06
N ALA A 302 -6.18 0.46 10.72
CA ALA A 302 -6.33 -0.68 11.64
C ALA A 302 -5.00 -1.21 12.19
N GLN A 303 -3.98 -1.34 11.35
CA GLN A 303 -2.65 -1.80 11.80
C GLN A 303 -1.99 -0.81 12.76
N THR A 304 -2.06 0.50 12.50
CA THR A 304 -1.52 1.51 13.40
C THR A 304 -2.26 1.50 14.74
N LEU A 305 -3.59 1.44 14.72
CA LEU A 305 -4.40 1.38 15.93
C LEU A 305 -4.16 0.12 16.76
N ALA A 306 -3.85 -1.00 16.09
CA ALA A 306 -3.47 -2.24 16.74
C ALA A 306 -2.09 -2.12 17.42
N ALA A 307 -1.09 -1.59 16.70
CA ALA A 307 0.26 -1.39 17.21
C ALA A 307 0.30 -0.42 18.42
N GLU A 308 -0.47 0.68 18.38
CA GLU A 308 -0.61 1.62 19.51
C GLU A 308 -1.14 0.95 20.79
N ARG A 309 -1.81 -0.20 20.67
CA ARG A 309 -2.35 -1.00 21.79
C ARG A 309 -1.46 -2.18 22.17
N GLY A 310 -0.29 -2.31 21.54
CA GLY A 310 0.62 -3.42 21.79
C GLY A 310 0.14 -4.77 21.24
N LEU A 311 -0.84 -4.78 20.32
CA LEU A 311 -1.26 -6.02 19.65
C LEU A 311 -0.13 -6.54 18.76
N THR A 312 0.31 -7.76 19.05
CA THR A 312 1.27 -8.48 18.20
C THR A 312 0.51 -9.29 17.14
N ILE A 313 1.01 -9.28 15.91
CA ILE A 313 0.34 -9.93 14.77
C ILE A 313 1.29 -10.93 14.16
N GLU A 314 0.81 -12.15 13.97
CA GLU A 314 1.54 -13.23 13.30
C GLU A 314 0.72 -13.77 12.13
N GLU A 315 1.41 -14.12 11.05
CA GLU A 315 0.79 -14.55 9.80
C GLU A 315 1.42 -15.85 9.32
N THR A 316 0.59 -16.82 8.95
CA THR A 316 1.02 -18.12 8.41
C THR A 316 0.32 -18.39 7.09
N HIS A 317 1.10 -18.74 6.06
CA HIS A 317 0.59 -19.13 4.76
C HIS A 317 0.69 -20.66 4.60
N VAL A 318 -0.43 -21.31 4.30
CA VAL A 318 -0.52 -22.77 4.17
C VAL A 318 -0.93 -23.14 2.75
N ARG A 319 -0.20 -24.07 2.16
CA ARG A 319 -0.51 -24.58 0.81
C ARG A 319 -1.82 -25.37 0.83
N ARG A 320 -2.51 -25.36 -0.31
CA ARG A 320 -3.83 -26.00 -0.56
C ARG A 320 -3.94 -27.44 -0.01
N GLU A 321 -2.89 -28.23 -0.16
CA GLU A 321 -2.83 -29.65 0.20
C GLU A 321 -2.77 -29.92 1.72
N GLN A 322 -2.53 -28.87 2.52
CA GLN A 322 -2.40 -28.94 3.98
C GLN A 322 -3.57 -28.23 4.69
N SER A 323 -4.64 -27.89 3.95
CA SER A 323 -5.87 -27.37 4.56
C SER A 323 -6.54 -28.47 5.38
N ARG A 324 -6.75 -28.21 6.68
CA ARG A 324 -7.29 -29.19 7.64
C ARG A 324 -8.82 -29.25 7.66
N SER A 325 -9.49 -28.40 6.88
CA SER A 325 -10.86 -27.97 7.20
C SER A 325 -11.85 -28.47 6.15
N LEU A 326 -12.57 -29.56 6.45
CA LEU A 326 -13.68 -30.09 5.64
C LEU A 326 -13.41 -30.25 4.12
N GLY A 327 -12.15 -30.37 3.69
CA GLY A 327 -11.76 -30.42 2.28
C GLY A 327 -11.88 -29.10 1.50
N ILE A 328 -12.11 -27.97 2.19
CA ILE A 328 -12.21 -26.64 1.57
C ILE A 328 -10.81 -26.01 1.46
N PRO A 329 -10.37 -25.65 0.25
CA PRO A 329 -8.98 -25.23 0.02
C PRO A 329 -8.70 -23.78 0.42
N ASN A 330 -9.71 -22.90 0.32
CA ASN A 330 -9.56 -21.45 0.46
C ASN A 330 -10.17 -21.01 1.80
N THR A 331 -9.35 -20.87 2.83
CA THR A 331 -9.81 -20.52 4.18
C THR A 331 -8.99 -19.39 4.80
N LEU A 332 -9.62 -18.67 5.71
CA LEU A 332 -9.00 -17.68 6.58
C LEU A 332 -9.27 -18.07 8.04
N GLY A 333 -8.20 -18.32 8.79
CA GLY A 333 -8.23 -18.55 10.23
C GLY A 333 -7.81 -17.31 11.00
N VAL A 334 -8.51 -17.02 12.09
CA VAL A 334 -8.18 -15.97 13.05
C VAL A 334 -8.11 -16.61 14.43
N THR A 335 -6.95 -16.49 15.08
CA THR A 335 -6.76 -16.92 16.46
C THR A 335 -6.37 -15.73 17.32
N LEU A 336 -7.11 -15.51 18.40
CA LEU A 336 -6.79 -14.51 19.41
C LEU A 336 -6.20 -15.20 20.64
N HIS A 337 -5.13 -14.64 21.19
CA HIS A 337 -4.46 -15.17 22.37
C HIS A 337 -4.47 -14.15 23.53
N SER A 338 -4.74 -14.63 24.74
CA SER A 338 -4.66 -13.85 25.99
C SER A 338 -4.34 -14.75 27.18
N ASN A 339 -3.28 -14.42 27.94
CA ASN A 339 -2.96 -15.00 29.25
C ASN A 339 -3.17 -16.52 29.38
N GLY A 340 -2.69 -17.31 28.41
CA GLY A 340 -2.78 -18.77 28.40
C GLY A 340 -4.06 -19.36 27.79
N GLU A 341 -5.05 -18.53 27.48
CA GLU A 341 -6.23 -18.89 26.72
C GLU A 341 -6.08 -18.48 25.24
N GLN A 342 -6.76 -19.23 24.37
CA GLN A 342 -6.87 -18.89 22.96
C GLN A 342 -8.30 -19.13 22.48
N PHE A 343 -8.68 -18.39 21.45
CA PHE A 343 -9.92 -18.60 20.71
C PHE A 343 -9.59 -18.61 19.22
N SER A 344 -9.95 -19.68 18.52
CA SER A 344 -9.77 -19.75 17.06
C SER A 344 -11.10 -19.85 16.33
N VAL A 345 -11.21 -19.16 15.20
CA VAL A 345 -12.31 -19.29 14.26
C VAL A 345 -11.76 -19.32 12.85
N GLU A 346 -12.29 -20.20 12.02
CA GLU A 346 -11.92 -20.32 10.62
C GLU A 346 -13.16 -20.21 9.74
N GLY A 347 -13.02 -19.53 8.60
CA GLY A 347 -14.10 -19.38 7.64
C GLY A 347 -13.66 -19.37 6.19
N THR A 348 -14.64 -19.34 5.31
CA THR A 348 -14.49 -19.33 3.85
C THR A 348 -15.58 -18.51 3.17
N VAL A 349 -15.40 -18.28 1.87
CA VAL A 349 -16.40 -17.71 0.97
C VAL A 349 -16.90 -18.81 0.03
N LEU A 350 -18.18 -19.17 0.13
CA LEU A 350 -18.85 -20.10 -0.77
C LEU A 350 -19.65 -19.35 -1.84
N HIS A 351 -19.76 -19.92 -3.04
CA HIS A 351 -20.55 -19.38 -4.15
C HIS A 351 -20.28 -17.89 -4.48
N GLY A 352 -19.06 -17.42 -4.21
CA GLY A 352 -18.61 -16.06 -4.50
C GLY A 352 -19.03 -14.97 -3.51
N ALA A 353 -19.94 -15.23 -2.55
CA ALA A 353 -20.37 -14.22 -1.58
C ALA A 353 -20.88 -14.76 -0.23
N ALA A 354 -21.23 -16.05 -0.13
CA ALA A 354 -21.78 -16.60 1.10
C ALA A 354 -20.67 -16.88 2.12
N LEU A 355 -20.65 -16.13 3.21
CA LEU A 355 -19.62 -16.24 4.25
C LEU A 355 -19.98 -17.37 5.22
N ARG A 356 -19.05 -18.30 5.43
CA ARG A 356 -19.26 -19.47 6.30
C ARG A 356 -18.15 -19.61 7.33
N ILE A 357 -18.52 -19.93 8.56
CA ILE A 357 -17.63 -20.52 9.55
C ILE A 357 -17.47 -22.00 9.18
N LEU A 358 -16.25 -22.52 9.29
CA LEU A 358 -15.90 -23.93 9.06
C LEU A 358 -15.36 -24.62 10.32
N ALA A 359 -14.77 -23.85 11.24
CA ALA A 359 -14.29 -24.38 12.50
C ALA A 359 -14.27 -23.30 13.59
N VAL A 360 -14.45 -23.73 14.84
CA VAL A 360 -14.21 -22.92 16.04
C VAL A 360 -13.47 -23.76 17.06
N ASP A 361 -12.37 -23.27 17.63
CA ASP A 361 -11.50 -23.99 18.56
C ASP A 361 -11.13 -25.41 18.07
N ASP A 362 -10.78 -25.51 16.79
CA ASP A 362 -10.47 -26.75 16.07
C ASP A 362 -11.60 -27.79 16.02
N ILE A 363 -12.84 -27.40 16.35
CA ILE A 363 -14.05 -28.22 16.16
C ILE A 363 -14.70 -27.82 14.84
N GLU A 364 -14.82 -28.78 13.91
CA GLU A 364 -15.46 -28.57 12.62
C GLU A 364 -16.96 -28.27 12.78
N ILE A 365 -17.41 -27.19 12.14
CA ILE A 365 -18.80 -26.73 12.15
C ILE A 365 -19.04 -25.84 10.93
N GLU A 366 -20.07 -26.15 10.13
CA GLU A 366 -20.47 -25.29 9.02
C GLU A 366 -21.66 -24.40 9.41
N ALA A 367 -21.46 -23.09 9.44
CA ALA A 367 -22.52 -22.13 9.78
C ALA A 367 -22.41 -20.82 9.00
N PRO A 368 -23.53 -20.14 8.67
CA PRO A 368 -23.51 -18.77 8.14
C PRO A 368 -22.84 -17.79 9.10
N LEU A 369 -21.95 -16.94 8.57
CA LEU A 369 -21.29 -15.85 9.32
C LEU A 369 -22.01 -14.52 9.07
N GLU A 370 -23.26 -14.40 9.54
CA GLU A 370 -24.09 -13.21 9.35
C GLU A 370 -25.17 -13.06 10.41
N GLY A 371 -25.60 -11.81 10.66
CA GLY A 371 -26.73 -11.49 11.52
C GLY A 371 -26.44 -11.72 13.00
N THR A 372 -27.48 -12.08 13.75
CA THR A 372 -27.40 -12.32 15.19
C THR A 372 -27.16 -13.80 15.46
N ILE A 373 -25.99 -14.10 16.05
CA ILE A 373 -25.53 -15.44 16.35
C ILE A 373 -25.45 -15.63 17.86
N ILE A 374 -26.03 -16.72 18.37
CA ILE A 374 -25.76 -17.24 19.71
C ILE A 374 -24.68 -18.31 19.56
N PHE A 375 -23.46 -17.99 20.00
CA PHE A 375 -22.35 -18.94 20.08
C PHE A 375 -22.34 -19.61 21.45
N MET A 376 -22.28 -20.94 21.47
CA MET A 376 -22.27 -21.73 22.70
C MET A 376 -21.19 -22.81 22.66
N ARG A 377 -20.63 -23.09 23.85
CA ARG A 377 -19.91 -24.34 24.13
C ARG A 377 -20.75 -25.18 25.06
N ASN A 378 -20.84 -26.47 24.81
CA ASN A 378 -21.62 -27.39 25.64
C ASN A 378 -20.99 -28.79 25.67
N ARG A 379 -21.41 -29.59 26.65
CA ARG A 379 -21.18 -31.03 26.64
C ARG A 379 -22.19 -31.71 25.72
N ASP A 380 -21.73 -32.63 24.88
CA ASP A 380 -22.60 -33.42 24.01
C ASP A 380 -23.28 -34.51 24.84
N VAL A 381 -24.50 -34.22 25.30
CA VAL A 381 -25.35 -35.15 26.05
C VAL A 381 -26.79 -35.10 25.50
N PRO A 382 -27.57 -36.18 25.63
CA PRO A 382 -28.95 -36.20 25.10
C PRO A 382 -29.82 -35.06 25.64
N GLY A 383 -30.60 -34.44 24.75
CA GLY A 383 -31.62 -33.44 25.10
C GLY A 383 -31.19 -31.97 25.05
N VAL A 384 -29.89 -31.67 24.89
CA VAL A 384 -29.38 -30.28 24.89
C VAL A 384 -30.00 -29.42 23.78
N ILE A 385 -30.03 -29.92 22.54
CA ILE A 385 -30.65 -29.20 21.41
C ILE A 385 -32.14 -28.93 21.68
N GLY A 386 -32.85 -29.92 22.22
CA GLY A 386 -34.28 -29.79 22.53
C GLY A 386 -34.55 -28.73 23.60
N GLN A 387 -33.70 -28.67 24.64
CA GLN A 387 -33.79 -27.65 25.69
C GLN A 387 -33.53 -26.24 25.14
N ILE A 388 -32.49 -26.07 24.31
CA ILE A 388 -32.18 -24.79 23.67
C ILE A 388 -33.35 -24.34 22.78
N GLY A 389 -33.83 -25.23 21.90
CA GLY A 389 -34.95 -24.94 20.99
C GLY A 389 -36.24 -24.58 21.73
N THR A 390 -36.58 -25.34 22.78
CA THR A 390 -37.77 -25.09 23.61
C THR A 390 -37.66 -23.75 24.34
N LEU A 391 -36.49 -23.42 24.87
CA LEU A 391 -36.23 -22.17 25.58
C LEU A 391 -36.38 -20.97 24.64
N LEU A 392 -35.75 -21.01 23.47
CA LEU A 392 -35.84 -19.93 22.47
C LEU A 392 -37.27 -19.78 21.93
N GLY A 393 -37.92 -20.88 21.57
CA GLY A 393 -39.30 -20.88 21.10
C GLY A 393 -40.29 -20.36 22.17
N GLY A 394 -40.12 -20.77 23.43
CA GLY A 394 -40.91 -20.28 24.56
C GLY A 394 -40.73 -18.78 24.86
N ARG A 395 -39.68 -18.16 24.30
CA ARG A 395 -39.43 -16.71 24.35
C ARG A 395 -39.73 -16.00 23.03
N ASN A 396 -40.38 -16.69 22.09
CA ASN A 396 -40.73 -16.19 20.77
C ASN A 396 -39.52 -15.71 19.94
N ILE A 397 -38.39 -16.41 20.06
CA ILE A 397 -37.18 -16.15 19.27
C ILE A 397 -37.08 -17.24 18.20
N ASN A 398 -37.20 -16.84 16.93
CA ASN A 398 -37.10 -17.78 15.81
C ASN A 398 -35.64 -18.17 15.54
N ILE A 399 -35.41 -19.44 15.22
CA ILE A 399 -34.09 -19.98 14.85
C ILE A 399 -34.02 -20.08 13.33
N ALA A 400 -33.15 -19.28 12.72
CA ALA A 400 -32.94 -19.29 11.28
C ALA A 400 -31.97 -20.40 10.84
N SER A 401 -30.97 -20.71 11.66
CA SER A 401 -30.10 -21.86 11.44
C SER A 401 -29.51 -22.36 12.76
N PHE A 402 -29.35 -23.67 12.89
CA PHE A 402 -28.69 -24.30 14.03
C PHE A 402 -27.60 -25.23 13.50
N ALA A 403 -26.34 -24.90 13.80
CA ALA A 403 -25.19 -25.74 13.48
C ALA A 403 -24.56 -26.27 14.78
N LEU A 404 -24.14 -27.53 14.77
CA LEU A 404 -23.46 -28.19 15.88
C LEU A 404 -22.20 -28.89 15.36
N GLY A 405 -21.07 -28.57 15.96
CA GLY A 405 -19.81 -29.27 15.80
C GLY A 405 -19.48 -30.05 17.08
N ARG A 406 -18.82 -31.20 16.94
CA ARG A 406 -18.40 -32.03 18.07
C ARG A 406 -16.94 -32.40 17.92
N ARG A 407 -16.18 -32.34 19.00
CA ARG A 407 -14.78 -32.77 19.00
C ARG A 407 -14.72 -34.30 18.88
N GLU A 408 -14.06 -34.81 17.85
CA GLU A 408 -13.81 -36.25 17.74
C GLU A 408 -12.92 -36.73 18.89
N GLN A 409 -13.26 -37.87 19.49
CA GLN A 409 -12.38 -38.53 20.46
C GLN A 409 -11.21 -39.16 19.70
N SER A 410 -10.09 -38.43 19.60
CA SER A 410 -8.84 -39.01 19.10
C SER A 410 -8.39 -40.12 20.05
N GLY A 411 -8.27 -41.34 19.54
CA GLY A 411 -7.96 -42.55 20.31
C GLY A 411 -6.67 -42.45 21.14
N SER A 412 -6.83 -42.24 22.43
CA SER A 412 -6.10 -42.88 23.54
C SER A 412 -6.77 -42.39 24.83
N MET A 413 -6.88 -43.26 25.84
CA MET A 413 -7.64 -43.02 27.08
C MET A 413 -7.33 -41.65 27.72
N GLY A 414 -8.13 -40.64 27.40
CA GLY A 414 -8.10 -39.31 28.00
C GLY A 414 -9.32 -39.15 28.91
N SER A 415 -9.05 -38.81 30.16
CA SER A 415 -9.99 -38.70 31.28
C SER A 415 -11.37 -38.14 30.92
N VAL A 416 -12.40 -38.97 31.11
CA VAL A 416 -13.79 -38.51 31.28
C VAL A 416 -13.83 -37.65 32.53
N GLY A 417 -13.96 -36.33 32.37
CA GLY A 417 -14.36 -35.47 33.48
C GLY A 417 -15.71 -35.95 34.03
N PRO A 418 -15.99 -35.82 35.34
CA PRO A 418 -17.21 -36.36 35.91
C PRO A 418 -18.42 -35.67 35.27
N GLY A 419 -19.11 -36.34 34.33
CA GLY A 419 -20.21 -35.75 33.54
C GLY A 419 -20.40 -36.27 32.10
N GLY A 420 -19.47 -37.03 31.52
CA GLY A 420 -19.78 -38.03 30.47
C GLY A 420 -20.02 -37.61 29.00
N GLY A 421 -19.85 -36.35 28.58
CA GLY A 421 -20.03 -35.92 27.17
C GLY A 421 -18.77 -35.31 26.54
N ALA A 422 -18.55 -35.52 25.24
CA ALA A 422 -17.50 -34.84 24.47
C ALA A 422 -17.79 -33.33 24.38
N GLU A 423 -16.76 -32.52 24.16
CA GLU A 423 -16.93 -31.07 23.95
C GLU A 423 -17.58 -30.79 22.60
N ALA A 424 -18.57 -29.91 22.59
CA ALA A 424 -19.31 -29.50 21.41
C ALA A 424 -19.46 -27.97 21.35
N VAL A 425 -19.60 -27.48 20.13
CA VAL A 425 -19.82 -26.07 19.81
C VAL A 425 -21.12 -25.94 19.05
N ALA A 426 -21.95 -24.97 19.42
CA ALA A 426 -23.17 -24.65 18.69
C ALA A 426 -23.15 -23.20 18.21
N ILE A 427 -23.55 -23.01 16.96
CA ILE A 427 -23.77 -21.70 16.33
C ILE A 427 -25.24 -21.64 15.95
N VAL A 428 -26.00 -20.81 16.68
CA VAL A 428 -27.44 -20.67 16.47
C VAL A 428 -27.72 -19.26 15.95
N ARG A 429 -28.08 -19.16 14.67
CA ARG A 429 -28.55 -17.88 14.10
C ARG A 429 -30.01 -17.70 14.43
N VAL A 430 -30.35 -16.55 14.96
CA VAL A 430 -31.72 -16.20 15.34
C VAL A 430 -32.18 -14.94 14.62
N ASP A 431 -33.49 -14.79 14.53
CA ASP A 431 -34.09 -13.56 14.01
C ASP A 431 -34.29 -12.56 15.17
N GLY A 432 -33.78 -11.34 14.98
CA GLY A 432 -33.93 -10.26 15.95
C GLY A 432 -32.91 -10.27 17.09
N VAL A 433 -33.20 -9.50 18.14
CA VAL A 433 -32.29 -9.27 19.27
C VAL A 433 -32.45 -10.37 20.31
N VAL A 434 -31.35 -10.80 20.93
CA VAL A 434 -31.34 -11.76 22.04
C VAL A 434 -31.14 -11.01 23.35
N PRO A 435 -32.18 -10.86 24.20
CA PRO A 435 -32.05 -10.16 25.47
C PRO A 435 -31.17 -10.92 26.46
N GLU A 436 -30.45 -10.22 27.34
CA GLU A 436 -29.60 -10.83 28.38
C GLU A 436 -30.34 -11.87 29.26
N PRO A 437 -31.62 -11.69 29.64
CA PRO A 437 -32.36 -12.73 30.38
C PRO A 437 -32.47 -14.08 29.64
N VAL A 438 -32.53 -14.06 28.31
CA VAL A 438 -32.55 -15.28 27.49
C VAL A 438 -31.18 -15.94 27.53
N LEU A 439 -30.11 -15.15 27.42
CA LEU A 439 -28.74 -15.65 27.48
C LEU A 439 -28.41 -16.24 28.86
N GLN A 440 -28.90 -15.64 29.95
CA GLN A 440 -28.79 -16.19 31.29
C GLN A 440 -29.53 -17.53 31.42
N ALA A 441 -30.73 -17.63 30.86
CA ALA A 441 -31.50 -18.87 30.88
C ALA A 441 -30.79 -19.99 30.09
N LEU A 442 -30.17 -19.67 28.95
CA LEU A 442 -29.33 -20.62 28.19
C LEU A 442 -28.11 -21.09 29.01
N ARG A 443 -27.43 -20.18 29.72
CA ARG A 443 -26.33 -20.54 30.64
C ARG A 443 -26.78 -21.38 31.83
N GLY A 444 -28.07 -21.33 32.18
CA GLY A 444 -28.67 -22.16 33.23
C GLY A 444 -28.88 -23.62 32.83
N ILE A 445 -28.76 -23.95 31.54
CA ILE A 445 -28.82 -25.34 31.06
C ILE A 445 -27.56 -26.08 31.54
N PRO A 446 -27.66 -27.17 32.32
CA PRO A 446 -26.49 -27.82 32.94
C PRO A 446 -25.39 -28.30 31.98
N ALA A 447 -25.73 -28.54 30.72
CA ALA A 447 -24.78 -28.95 29.70
C ALA A 447 -24.05 -27.79 29.01
N VAL A 448 -24.58 -26.56 29.08
CA VAL A 448 -24.01 -25.36 28.44
C VAL A 448 -22.93 -24.79 29.35
N THR A 449 -21.70 -24.70 28.85
CA THR A 449 -20.54 -24.18 29.58
C THR A 449 -20.23 -22.74 29.22
N PHE A 450 -20.63 -22.31 28.02
CA PHE A 450 -20.44 -20.94 27.54
C PHE A 450 -21.60 -20.56 26.63
N ALA A 451 -22.08 -19.31 26.73
CA ALA A 451 -23.04 -18.75 25.78
C ALA A 451 -22.82 -17.25 25.63
N ARG A 452 -22.74 -16.79 24.38
CA ARG A 452 -22.58 -15.37 24.04
C ARG A 452 -23.32 -15.01 22.76
N VAL A 453 -23.85 -13.80 22.71
CA VAL A 453 -24.42 -13.22 21.50
C VAL A 453 -23.31 -12.51 20.73
N VAL A 454 -23.28 -12.73 19.43
CA VAL A 454 -22.41 -12.07 18.46
C VAL A 454 -23.28 -11.41 17.40
N GLU A 455 -23.03 -10.14 17.12
CA GLU A 455 -23.72 -9.40 16.07
C GLU A 455 -22.71 -9.03 14.98
N LEU A 456 -23.06 -9.32 13.72
CA LEU A 456 -22.20 -9.20 12.54
C LEU A 456 -22.84 -8.40 11.41
#